data_AF-A0A7W0UWT5-F1
#
_entry.id   AF-A0A7W0UWT5-F1
#
_cell.length_a   1.000
_cell.length_b   1.000
_cell.length_c   1.000
_cell.angle_alpha   90.00
_cell.angle_beta   90.00
_cell.angle_gamma   90.00
#
_symmetry.space_group_name_H-M   'P 1'
#
loop_
_entity.id
_entity.type
_entity.pdbx_description
1 polymer ?
#
loop_
_entity_poly.entity_id
_entity_poly.type
_entity_poly.pdbx_seq_one_letter_code
_entity_poly.pdbx_strand_id
1 'polypeptide(L)'
;MLCIELEDHLTDYLEGALSGDLQRAFAEHALRCPVCHDLLNEVRNSIRACHTLDAPPPPQPGLEARILRQTAPEILMACEEFEQHLTDYLDGFLPAPLYHRWQRHAVLCAHCTDLPGQVVRSIGACYSYVKEDRSMPDHLHQKILQATLGTTDARAVRAPLRARFATWLQAQLNLPLAPQLAPVGAMMLVAVLVGTSIISDDGTIGGMYRASLRVATETYTRGATTAARNASLSGDLQRIADKWSNLVKNEPARGISNEPDKQSEATQQRQESEQETR
;
A
#
# COMPACT_ATOMS: atom_id res chain seq x y z
N MET A 1 -0.65 13.26 -77.18
CA MET A 1 0.24 13.44 -76.02
C MET A 1 1.62 12.93 -76.36
N LEU A 2 2.64 13.50 -75.72
CA LEU A 2 4.04 13.06 -75.76
C LEU A 2 4.30 11.99 -74.68
N CYS A 3 5.36 11.19 -74.81
CA CYS A 3 5.68 10.15 -73.82
C CYS A 3 5.94 10.72 -72.41
N ILE A 4 6.55 11.91 -72.32
CA ILE A 4 6.84 12.59 -71.05
C ILE A 4 5.53 12.97 -70.34
N GLU A 5 4.56 13.52 -71.09
CA GLU A 5 3.23 13.84 -70.54
C GLU A 5 2.48 12.59 -70.04
N LEU A 6 2.73 11.43 -70.67
CA LEU A 6 2.16 10.17 -70.22
C LEU A 6 2.77 9.72 -68.89
N GLU A 7 4.09 9.82 -68.73
CA GLU A 7 4.77 9.48 -67.48
C GLU A 7 4.29 10.37 -66.33
N ASP A 8 4.13 11.68 -66.56
CA ASP A 8 3.63 12.63 -65.57
C ASP A 8 2.19 12.30 -65.10
N HIS A 9 1.37 11.74 -65.99
CA HIS A 9 -0.02 11.38 -65.72
C HIS A 9 -0.23 9.90 -65.36
N LEU A 10 0.84 9.10 -65.25
CA LEU A 10 0.73 7.65 -65.06
C LEU A 10 0.08 7.29 -63.73
N THR A 11 0.45 7.96 -62.64
CA THR A 11 -0.13 7.76 -61.31
C THR A 11 -1.62 8.13 -61.31
N ASP A 12 -1.96 9.32 -61.83
CA ASP A 12 -3.35 9.79 -61.94
C ASP A 12 -4.21 8.82 -62.74
N TYR A 13 -3.63 8.15 -63.74
CA TYR A 13 -4.35 7.19 -64.58
C TYR A 13 -4.64 5.89 -63.85
N LEU A 14 -3.68 5.42 -63.06
CA LEU A 14 -3.82 4.21 -62.26
C LEU A 14 -4.79 4.41 -61.09
N GLU A 15 -4.83 5.63 -60.53
CA GLU A 15 -5.77 6.02 -59.46
C GLU A 15 -7.15 6.44 -59.98
N GLY A 16 -7.30 6.64 -61.30
CA GLY A 16 -8.56 7.07 -61.92
C GLY A 16 -8.90 8.55 -61.70
N ALA A 17 -7.90 9.39 -61.41
CA ALA A 17 -8.03 10.81 -61.14
C ALA A 17 -8.01 11.70 -62.40
N LEU A 18 -7.67 11.17 -63.58
CA LEU A 18 -7.66 11.93 -64.83
C LEU A 18 -9.06 12.30 -65.32
N SER A 19 -9.15 13.47 -65.95
CA SER A 19 -10.34 13.91 -66.67
C SER A 19 -10.60 12.99 -67.89
N GLY A 20 -11.88 12.84 -68.26
CA GLY A 20 -12.28 11.87 -69.30
C GLY A 20 -11.61 12.08 -70.66
N ASP A 21 -11.32 13.33 -71.06
CA ASP A 21 -10.64 13.61 -72.32
C ASP A 21 -9.15 13.27 -72.26
N LEU A 22 -8.47 13.56 -71.14
CA LEU A 22 -7.08 13.17 -70.92
C LEU A 22 -6.94 11.64 -70.79
N GLN A 23 -7.90 10.98 -70.14
CA GLN A 23 -7.92 9.52 -70.02
C GLN A 23 -8.03 8.84 -71.40
N ARG A 24 -8.84 9.38 -72.32
CA ARG A 24 -8.91 8.89 -73.70
C ARG A 24 -7.60 9.12 -74.46
N ALA A 25 -7.01 10.31 -74.36
CA ALA A 25 -5.73 10.61 -74.97
C ALA A 25 -4.59 9.73 -74.44
N PHE A 26 -4.58 9.46 -73.13
CA PHE A 26 -3.69 8.53 -72.46
C PHE A 26 -3.82 7.11 -73.00
N ALA A 27 -5.05 6.58 -73.06
CA ALA A 27 -5.31 5.25 -73.58
C ALA A 27 -4.93 5.13 -75.06
N GLU A 28 -5.21 6.15 -75.87
CA GLU A 28 -4.85 6.17 -77.29
C GLU A 28 -3.32 6.14 -77.48
N HIS A 29 -2.57 6.91 -76.69
CA HIS A 29 -1.10 6.89 -76.75
C HIS A 29 -0.54 5.57 -76.26
N ALA A 30 -1.02 5.05 -75.13
CA ALA A 30 -0.58 3.76 -74.58
C ALA A 30 -0.84 2.59 -75.55
N LEU A 31 -1.83 2.69 -76.44
CA LEU A 31 -2.07 1.67 -77.49
C LEU A 31 -1.20 1.88 -78.75
N ARG A 32 -0.74 3.11 -79.02
CA ARG A 32 0.09 3.43 -80.20
C ARG A 32 1.59 3.30 -79.94
N CYS A 33 2.03 3.58 -78.72
CA CYS A 33 3.44 3.59 -78.32
C CYS A 33 3.77 2.31 -77.54
N PRO A 34 4.58 1.38 -78.09
CA PRO A 34 4.91 0.13 -77.42
C PRO A 34 5.69 0.35 -76.11
N VAL A 35 6.55 1.38 -76.05
CA VAL A 35 7.35 1.69 -74.85
C VAL A 35 6.44 2.09 -73.68
N CYS A 36 5.49 2.99 -73.92
CA CYS A 36 4.55 3.43 -72.88
C CYS A 36 3.55 2.34 -72.52
N HIS A 37 3.19 1.48 -73.47
CA HIS A 37 2.38 0.29 -73.21
C HIS A 37 3.08 -0.66 -72.23
N ASP A 38 4.35 -0.95 -72.48
CA ASP A 38 5.14 -1.86 -71.65
C ASP A 38 5.34 -1.29 -70.26
N LEU A 39 5.69 0.00 -70.14
CA LEU A 39 5.77 0.70 -68.85
C LEU A 39 4.46 0.61 -68.06
N LEU A 40 3.32 0.88 -68.70
CA LEU A 40 2.02 0.81 -68.06
C LEU A 40 1.72 -0.62 -67.56
N ASN A 41 2.11 -1.64 -68.32
CA ASN A 41 1.93 -3.03 -67.91
C ASN A 41 2.87 -3.43 -66.78
N GLU A 42 4.13 -2.99 -66.80
CA GLU A 42 5.10 -3.23 -65.72
C GLU A 42 4.61 -2.64 -64.39
N VAL A 43 4.12 -1.40 -64.41
CA VAL A 43 3.58 -0.74 -63.21
C VAL A 43 2.31 -1.45 -62.74
N ARG A 44 1.38 -1.80 -63.63
CA ARG A 44 0.19 -2.59 -63.29
C ARG A 44 0.53 -3.95 -62.69
N ASN A 45 1.55 -4.63 -63.23
CA ASN A 45 2.00 -5.91 -62.72
C ASN A 45 2.63 -5.77 -61.33
N SER A 46 3.39 -4.69 -61.10
CA SER A 46 3.98 -4.37 -59.79
C SER A 46 2.90 -4.09 -58.75
N ILE A 47 1.86 -3.31 -59.10
CA ILE A 47 0.71 -3.04 -58.23
C ILE A 47 -0.04 -4.33 -57.90
N ARG A 48 -0.28 -5.18 -58.91
CA ARG A 48 -0.90 -6.50 -58.69
C ARG A 48 -0.05 -7.37 -57.77
N ALA A 49 1.27 -7.40 -57.97
CA ALA A 49 2.19 -8.14 -57.10
C ALA A 49 2.06 -7.64 -55.65
N CYS A 50 2.03 -6.33 -55.41
CA CYS A 50 1.80 -5.74 -54.09
C CYS A 50 0.45 -6.14 -53.49
N HIS A 51 -0.62 -6.24 -54.29
CA HIS A 51 -1.93 -6.70 -53.81
C HIS A 51 -2.01 -8.20 -53.54
N THR A 52 -1.18 -9.01 -54.22
CA THR A 52 -1.08 -10.45 -53.94
C THR A 52 -0.21 -10.78 -52.74
N LEU A 53 0.56 -9.81 -52.23
CA LEU A 53 1.25 -9.99 -50.95
C LEU A 53 0.19 -9.98 -49.86
N ASP A 54 0.01 -11.13 -49.22
CA ASP A 54 -0.85 -11.25 -48.05
C ASP A 54 -0.43 -10.19 -47.02
N ALA A 55 -1.44 -9.51 -46.47
CA ALA A 55 -1.20 -8.58 -45.38
C ALA A 55 -0.43 -9.33 -44.28
N PRO A 56 0.72 -8.78 -43.81
CA PRO A 56 1.47 -9.45 -42.77
C PRO A 56 0.57 -9.65 -41.55
N PRO A 57 0.69 -10.79 -40.87
CA PRO A 57 -0.08 -11.03 -39.66
C PRO A 57 0.15 -9.88 -38.68
N PRO A 58 -0.86 -9.53 -37.85
CA PRO A 58 -0.70 -8.46 -36.88
C PRO A 58 0.54 -8.72 -36.02
N PRO A 59 1.32 -7.67 -35.71
CA PRO A 59 2.54 -7.83 -34.95
C PRO A 59 2.24 -8.49 -33.61
N GLN A 60 3.09 -9.44 -33.20
CA GLN A 60 2.95 -10.10 -31.91
C GLN A 60 3.03 -9.06 -30.78
N PRO A 61 2.23 -9.21 -29.71
CA PRO A 61 2.33 -8.34 -28.55
C PRO A 61 3.77 -8.39 -27.99
N GLY A 62 4.39 -7.21 -27.84
CA GLY A 62 5.79 -7.07 -27.41
C GLY A 62 6.84 -7.01 -28.52
N LEU A 63 6.46 -7.09 -29.80
CA LEU A 63 7.40 -6.90 -30.92
C LEU A 63 8.05 -5.51 -30.89
N GLU A 64 7.25 -4.46 -30.67
CA GLU A 64 7.75 -3.08 -30.54
C GLU A 64 8.78 -2.97 -29.42
N ALA A 65 8.47 -3.56 -28.26
CA ALA A 65 9.35 -3.55 -27.10
C ALA A 65 10.67 -4.29 -27.38
N ARG A 66 10.63 -5.40 -28.13
CA ARG A 66 11.84 -6.11 -28.61
C ARG A 66 12.65 -5.29 -29.61
N ILE A 67 12.00 -4.64 -30.57
CA ILE A 67 12.65 -3.77 -31.55
C ILE A 67 13.38 -2.65 -30.82
N LEU A 68 12.69 -1.95 -29.91
CA LEU A 68 13.28 -0.87 -29.11
C LEU A 68 14.44 -1.34 -28.24
N ARG A 69 14.37 -2.55 -27.67
CA ARG A 69 15.49 -3.14 -26.93
C ARG A 69 16.72 -3.34 -27.81
N GLN A 70 16.54 -3.66 -29.09
CA GLN A 70 17.63 -3.87 -30.05
C GLN A 70 18.14 -2.57 -30.67
N THR A 71 17.26 -1.59 -30.91
CA THR A 71 17.61 -0.38 -31.65
C THR A 71 17.90 0.83 -30.77
N ALA A 72 17.42 0.86 -29.52
CA ALA A 72 17.56 1.98 -28.62
C ALA A 72 17.67 1.52 -27.14
N PRO A 73 18.76 0.83 -26.77
CA PRO A 73 18.93 0.30 -25.41
C PRO A 73 19.02 1.40 -24.35
N GLU A 74 19.42 2.62 -24.72
CA GLU A 74 19.53 3.76 -23.81
C GLU A 74 18.17 4.26 -23.30
N ILE A 75 17.09 3.86 -23.98
CA ILE A 75 15.71 4.16 -23.58
C ILE A 75 15.22 3.12 -22.55
N LEU A 76 15.97 2.04 -22.29
CA LEU A 76 15.57 1.00 -21.34
C LEU A 76 15.80 1.45 -19.90
N MET A 77 14.85 1.13 -19.03
CA MET A 77 14.90 1.34 -17.58
C MET A 77 15.59 0.16 -16.91
N ALA A 78 16.37 0.40 -15.85
CA ALA A 78 16.96 -0.64 -15.02
C ALA A 78 15.91 -1.26 -14.07
N CYS A 79 16.17 -2.46 -13.54
CA CYS A 79 15.21 -3.10 -12.62
C CYS A 79 15.05 -2.30 -11.32
N GLU A 80 16.14 -1.70 -10.84
CA GLU A 80 16.12 -0.87 -9.62
C GLU A 80 15.29 0.41 -9.82
N GLU A 81 15.42 1.05 -10.98
CA GLU A 81 14.62 2.23 -11.37
C GLU A 81 13.14 1.85 -11.53
N PHE A 82 12.86 0.66 -12.04
CA PHE A 82 11.50 0.12 -12.15
C PHE A 82 10.83 -0.04 -10.78
N GLU A 83 11.55 -0.63 -9.81
CA GLU A 83 11.05 -0.86 -8.46
C GLU A 83 10.83 0.45 -7.68
N GLN A 84 11.70 1.45 -7.86
CA GLN A 84 11.56 2.77 -7.25
C GLN A 84 10.23 3.45 -7.62
N HIS A 85 9.75 3.23 -8.84
CA HIS A 85 8.50 3.82 -9.34
C HIS A 85 7.29 2.89 -9.26
N LEU A 86 7.44 1.72 -8.63
CA LEU A 86 6.34 0.75 -8.50
C LEU A 86 5.18 1.32 -7.68
N THR A 87 5.46 2.01 -6.58
CA THR A 87 4.43 2.67 -5.76
C THR A 87 3.76 3.81 -6.51
N ASP A 88 4.54 4.66 -7.18
CA ASP A 88 4.01 5.76 -8.00
C ASP A 88 3.06 5.27 -9.09
N TYR A 89 3.37 4.11 -9.68
CA TYR A 89 2.49 3.42 -10.64
C TYR A 89 1.19 2.95 -9.97
N LEU A 90 1.28 2.26 -8.83
CA LEU A 90 0.11 1.72 -8.12
C LEU A 90 -0.81 2.82 -7.59
N ASP A 91 -0.23 3.95 -7.20
CA ASP A 91 -0.96 5.13 -6.72
C ASP A 91 -1.51 6.00 -7.87
N GLY A 92 -1.06 5.76 -9.11
CA GLY A 92 -1.51 6.50 -10.30
C GLY A 92 -0.82 7.86 -10.51
N PHE A 93 0.33 8.09 -9.88
CA PHE A 93 1.10 9.33 -9.97
C PHE A 93 2.25 9.30 -10.99
N LEU A 94 2.37 8.21 -11.75
CA LEU A 94 3.46 8.04 -12.70
C LEU A 94 3.33 9.01 -13.91
N PRO A 95 4.31 9.91 -14.15
CA PRO A 95 4.27 10.83 -15.28
C PRO A 95 4.23 10.09 -16.63
N ALA A 96 3.49 10.63 -17.60
CA ALA A 96 3.28 9.98 -18.91
C ALA A 96 4.58 9.55 -19.65
N PRO A 97 5.66 10.36 -19.68
CA PRO A 97 6.92 9.94 -20.32
C PRO A 97 7.57 8.73 -19.62
N LEU A 98 7.42 8.64 -18.30
CA LEU A 98 8.00 7.59 -17.46
C LEU A 98 7.14 6.32 -17.51
N TYR A 99 5.81 6.49 -17.60
CA TYR A 99 4.83 5.40 -17.72
C TYR A 99 5.14 4.45 -18.89
N HIS A 100 5.36 4.96 -20.09
CA HIS A 100 5.63 4.11 -21.25
C HIS A 100 6.99 3.38 -21.14
N ARG A 101 7.98 4.01 -20.51
CA ARG A 101 9.29 3.38 -20.25
C ARG A 101 9.16 2.26 -19.21
N TRP A 102 8.43 2.52 -18.13
CA TRP A 102 8.13 1.57 -17.06
C TRP A 102 7.31 0.38 -17.56
N GLN A 103 6.23 0.62 -18.31
CA GLN A 103 5.38 -0.43 -18.87
C GLN A 103 6.15 -1.34 -19.83
N ARG A 104 7.06 -0.77 -20.65
CA ARG A 104 7.94 -1.57 -21.51
C ARG A 104 8.87 -2.46 -20.70
N HIS A 105 9.44 -1.96 -19.60
CA HIS A 105 10.26 -2.78 -18.71
C HIS A 105 9.46 -3.94 -18.11
N ALA A 106 8.25 -3.68 -17.60
CA ALA A 106 7.37 -4.73 -17.08
C ALA A 106 7.12 -5.83 -18.12
N VAL A 107 6.84 -5.49 -19.38
CA VAL A 107 6.54 -6.50 -20.41
C VAL A 107 7.77 -7.29 -20.86
N LEU A 108 8.96 -6.68 -20.86
CA LEU A 108 10.18 -7.29 -21.39
C LEU A 108 11.03 -8.04 -20.36
N CYS A 109 11.00 -7.60 -19.10
CA CYS A 109 11.84 -8.14 -18.05
C CYS A 109 11.15 -9.32 -17.36
N ALA A 110 11.67 -10.54 -17.58
CA ALA A 110 11.12 -11.76 -16.99
C ALA A 110 11.05 -11.73 -15.44
N HIS A 111 11.85 -10.90 -14.79
CA HIS A 111 11.82 -10.73 -13.34
C HIS A 111 10.70 -9.78 -12.89
N CYS A 112 10.52 -8.67 -13.60
CA CYS A 112 9.62 -7.59 -13.19
C CYS A 112 8.19 -7.72 -13.75
N THR A 113 7.95 -8.60 -14.74
CA THR A 113 6.63 -8.74 -15.38
C THR A 113 5.48 -9.02 -14.42
N ASP A 114 5.67 -9.89 -13.43
CA ASP A 114 4.62 -10.25 -12.48
C ASP A 114 4.71 -9.47 -11.16
N LEU A 115 5.73 -8.64 -10.97
CA LEU A 115 5.96 -7.93 -9.70
C LEU A 115 4.78 -7.02 -9.31
N PRO A 116 4.22 -6.17 -10.19
CA PRO A 116 3.07 -5.33 -9.83
C PRO A 116 1.84 -6.17 -9.48
N GLY A 117 1.62 -7.27 -10.20
CA GLY A 117 0.53 -8.20 -9.92
C GLY A 117 0.68 -8.87 -8.56
N GLN A 118 1.90 -9.29 -8.19
CA GLN A 118 2.19 -9.88 -6.89
C GLN A 118 1.93 -8.89 -5.74
N VAL A 119 2.33 -7.63 -5.91
CA VAL A 119 2.09 -6.58 -4.90
C VAL A 119 0.59 -6.29 -4.74
N VAL A 120 -0.17 -6.17 -5.82
CA VAL A 120 -1.63 -5.98 -5.73
C VAL A 120 -2.32 -7.17 -5.05
N ARG A 121 -1.90 -8.40 -5.37
CA ARG A 121 -2.43 -9.61 -4.73
C ARG A 121 -2.10 -9.68 -3.24
N SER A 122 -0.88 -9.31 -2.84
CA SER A 122 -0.48 -9.31 -1.43
C SER A 122 -1.21 -8.22 -0.63
N ILE A 123 -1.37 -7.02 -1.20
CA ILE A 123 -2.20 -5.95 -0.60
C ILE A 123 -3.65 -6.43 -0.45
N GLY A 124 -4.24 -7.03 -1.49
CA GLY A 124 -5.58 -7.59 -1.44
C GLY A 124 -5.75 -8.64 -0.34
N ALA A 125 -4.76 -9.52 -0.15
CA ALA A 125 -4.74 -10.50 0.92
C ALA A 125 -4.65 -9.84 2.30
N CYS A 126 -3.82 -8.80 2.47
CA CYS A 126 -3.77 -8.04 3.72
C CYS A 126 -5.12 -7.37 4.04
N TYR A 127 -5.78 -6.78 3.04
CA TYR A 127 -7.09 -6.19 3.21
C TYR A 127 -8.17 -7.21 3.58
N SER A 128 -8.13 -8.43 3.02
CA SER A 128 -9.07 -9.47 3.44
C SER A 128 -8.85 -9.89 4.89
N TYR A 129 -7.60 -10.00 5.34
CA TYR A 129 -7.28 -10.27 6.75
C TYR A 129 -7.70 -9.16 7.71
N VAL A 130 -7.61 -7.89 7.31
CA VAL A 130 -8.04 -6.75 8.13
C VAL A 130 -9.57 -6.62 8.17
N LYS A 131 -10.24 -6.90 7.04
CA LYS A 131 -11.70 -6.77 6.93
C LYS A 131 -12.44 -7.93 7.57
N GLU A 132 -11.89 -9.14 7.45
CA GLU A 132 -12.37 -10.27 8.24
C GLU A 132 -11.89 -10.04 9.67
N ASP A 133 -12.76 -9.48 10.51
CA ASP A 133 -12.53 -9.33 11.95
C ASP A 133 -12.48 -10.72 12.59
N ARG A 134 -11.37 -11.44 12.33
CA ARG A 134 -11.15 -12.79 12.83
C ARG A 134 -10.90 -12.65 14.30
N SER A 135 -11.74 -13.32 15.11
CA SER A 135 -11.51 -13.39 16.54
C SER A 135 -10.10 -13.87 16.78
N MET A 136 -9.34 -13.10 17.58
CA MET A 136 -7.97 -13.44 17.95
C MET A 136 -7.95 -14.92 18.38
N PRO A 137 -7.09 -15.77 17.78
CA PRO A 137 -7.04 -17.17 18.14
C PRO A 137 -6.88 -17.32 19.65
N ASP A 138 -7.70 -18.17 20.26
CA ASP A 138 -7.58 -18.46 21.68
C ASP A 138 -6.13 -18.80 22.01
N HIS A 139 -5.60 -18.21 23.08
CA HIS A 139 -4.22 -18.39 23.54
C HIS A 139 -3.11 -17.79 22.66
N LEU A 140 -3.40 -16.91 21.69
CA LEU A 140 -2.35 -16.18 20.94
C LEU A 140 -1.42 -15.39 21.89
N HIS A 141 -2.00 -14.69 22.86
CA HIS A 141 -1.23 -13.96 23.87
C HIS A 141 -0.30 -14.88 24.67
N GLN A 142 -0.73 -16.12 24.94
CA GLN A 142 0.05 -17.12 25.68
C GLN A 142 1.20 -17.64 24.83
N LYS A 143 0.98 -17.84 23.52
CA LYS A 143 2.03 -18.24 22.57
C LYS A 143 3.06 -17.13 22.36
N ILE A 144 2.61 -15.87 22.23
CA ILE A 144 3.51 -14.72 22.11
C ILE A 144 4.33 -14.57 23.40
N LEU A 145 3.68 -14.61 24.57
CA LEU A 145 4.38 -14.61 25.86
C LEU A 145 5.34 -15.79 26.00
N GLN A 146 4.96 -17.00 25.61
CA GLN A 146 5.85 -18.17 25.67
C GLN A 146 7.06 -18.04 24.73
N ALA A 147 6.86 -17.52 23.52
CA ALA A 147 7.92 -17.29 22.54
C ALA A 147 8.86 -16.15 22.94
N THR A 148 8.33 -15.10 23.58
CA THR A 148 9.11 -13.91 23.99
C THR A 148 9.74 -14.04 25.37
N LEU A 149 9.17 -14.84 26.28
CA LEU A 149 9.73 -15.09 27.60
C LEU A 149 10.89 -16.10 27.58
N GLY A 150 11.27 -16.64 26.41
CA GLY A 150 12.47 -17.47 26.24
C GLY A 150 12.45 -18.78 27.03
N THR A 151 11.31 -19.23 27.55
CA THR A 151 11.18 -20.47 28.32
C THR A 151 10.97 -21.66 27.37
N THR A 152 11.98 -21.97 26.58
CA THR A 152 12.04 -23.19 25.75
C THR A 152 12.09 -24.49 26.57
N ASP A 153 12.16 -24.41 27.91
CA ASP A 153 12.11 -25.57 28.81
C ASP A 153 10.89 -25.58 29.74
N ALA A 154 9.69 -25.62 29.16
CA ALA A 154 8.46 -25.98 29.90
C ALA A 154 8.49 -27.42 30.48
N ARG A 155 9.50 -28.24 30.12
CA ARG A 155 9.74 -29.57 30.73
C ARG A 155 10.58 -29.53 32.01
N ALA A 156 11.33 -28.46 32.28
CA ALA A 156 12.24 -28.43 33.43
C ALA A 156 11.56 -27.95 34.73
N VAL A 157 10.44 -27.25 34.66
CA VAL A 157 9.70 -26.80 35.85
C VAL A 157 8.43 -27.63 36.00
N ARG A 158 8.60 -28.86 36.49
CA ARG A 158 7.49 -29.68 36.98
C ARG A 158 6.86 -28.97 38.17
N ALA A 159 5.76 -28.26 37.95
CA ALA A 159 5.04 -27.57 39.01
C ALA A 159 4.76 -28.55 40.18
N PRO A 160 5.04 -28.17 41.44
CA PRO A 160 4.83 -29.03 42.59
C PRO A 160 3.37 -29.50 42.60
N LEU A 161 3.13 -30.76 42.97
CA LEU A 161 1.81 -31.40 42.95
C LEU A 161 0.71 -30.56 43.63
N ARG A 162 1.07 -29.75 44.63
CA ARG A 162 0.17 -28.81 45.30
C ARG A 162 -0.33 -27.69 44.39
N ALA A 163 0.50 -27.17 43.48
CA ALA A 163 0.09 -26.16 42.50
C ALA A 163 -0.88 -26.75 41.47
N ARG A 164 -0.70 -28.02 41.08
CA ARG A 164 -1.64 -28.72 40.18
C ARG A 164 -2.99 -29.00 40.85
N PHE A 165 -2.98 -29.31 42.14
CA PHE A 165 -4.22 -29.49 42.90
C PHE A 165 -4.93 -28.16 43.14
N ALA A 166 -4.20 -27.09 43.44
CA ALA A 166 -4.76 -25.76 43.60
C ALA A 166 -5.41 -25.26 42.30
N THR A 167 -4.76 -25.42 41.15
CA THR A 167 -5.36 -25.02 39.86
C THR A 167 -6.55 -25.90 39.47
N TRP A 168 -6.52 -27.21 39.78
CA TRP A 168 -7.68 -28.08 39.59
C TRP A 168 -8.87 -27.67 40.47
N LEU A 169 -8.61 -27.34 41.75
CA LEU A 169 -9.65 -26.87 42.66
C LEU A 169 -10.22 -25.52 42.21
N GLN A 170 -9.35 -24.61 41.78
CA GLN A 170 -9.73 -23.28 41.30
C GLN A 170 -10.50 -23.35 39.97
N ALA A 171 -10.17 -24.31 39.10
CA ALA A 171 -10.92 -24.57 37.88
C ALA A 171 -12.31 -25.16 38.17
N GLN A 172 -12.46 -25.98 39.21
CA GLN A 172 -13.76 -26.51 39.65
C GLN A 172 -14.61 -25.46 40.39
N LEU A 173 -13.97 -24.52 41.11
CA LEU A 173 -14.65 -23.42 41.81
C LEU A 173 -14.96 -22.22 40.92
N ASN A 174 -14.32 -22.11 39.76
CA ASN A 174 -14.71 -21.18 38.71
C ASN A 174 -15.97 -21.69 38.00
N LEU A 175 -17.07 -21.69 38.75
CA LEU A 175 -18.40 -21.81 38.19
C LEU A 175 -18.56 -20.69 37.15
N PRO A 176 -18.92 -21.00 35.89
CA PRO A 176 -19.04 -19.99 34.85
C PRO A 176 -20.28 -19.13 35.12
N LEU A 177 -20.17 -18.18 36.06
CA LEU A 177 -21.14 -17.10 36.17
C LEU A 177 -20.90 -16.19 34.97
N ALA A 178 -21.66 -16.44 33.90
CA ALA A 178 -21.88 -15.46 32.86
C ALA A 178 -22.23 -14.10 33.53
N PRO A 179 -21.78 -12.95 33.00
CA PRO A 179 -21.97 -11.64 33.64
C PRO A 179 -23.44 -11.29 33.92
N GLN A 180 -24.37 -11.92 33.20
CA GLN A 180 -25.82 -11.82 33.40
C GLN A 180 -26.37 -12.55 34.66
N LEU A 181 -25.61 -13.49 35.24
CA LEU A 181 -26.00 -14.22 36.47
C LEU A 181 -25.31 -13.67 37.73
N ALA A 182 -24.36 -12.75 37.59
CA ALA A 182 -23.69 -12.09 38.70
C ALA A 182 -24.65 -11.44 39.73
N PRO A 183 -25.71 -10.69 39.34
CA PRO A 183 -26.62 -10.10 40.33
C PRO A 183 -27.45 -11.15 41.06
N VAL A 184 -27.84 -12.23 40.39
CA VAL A 184 -28.59 -13.35 41.01
C VAL A 184 -27.70 -14.11 41.98
N GLY A 185 -26.45 -14.40 41.60
CA GLY A 185 -25.46 -15.04 42.47
C GLY A 185 -25.12 -14.19 43.70
N ALA A 186 -24.97 -12.88 43.52
CA ALA A 186 -24.76 -11.95 44.63
C ALA A 186 -25.98 -11.89 45.57
N MET A 187 -27.20 -11.84 45.02
CA MET A 187 -28.43 -11.88 45.82
C MET A 187 -28.60 -13.20 46.56
N MET A 188 -28.20 -14.33 45.97
CA MET A 188 -28.26 -15.64 46.60
C MET A 188 -27.20 -15.80 47.70
N LEU A 189 -25.98 -15.30 47.49
CA LEU A 189 -24.96 -15.23 48.54
C LEU A 189 -25.37 -14.30 49.68
N VAL A 190 -26.00 -13.16 49.39
CA VAL A 190 -26.57 -12.27 50.40
C VAL A 190 -27.74 -12.95 51.12
N ALA A 191 -28.61 -13.68 50.43
CA ALA A 191 -29.70 -14.42 51.05
C ALA A 191 -29.21 -15.57 51.94
N VAL A 192 -28.13 -16.26 51.54
CA VAL A 192 -27.49 -17.29 52.38
C VAL A 192 -26.73 -16.64 53.54
N LEU A 193 -26.05 -15.51 53.34
CA LEU A 193 -25.35 -14.79 54.40
C LEU A 193 -26.33 -14.24 55.43
N VAL A 194 -27.44 -13.63 54.98
CA VAL A 194 -28.53 -13.17 55.84
C VAL A 194 -29.24 -14.36 56.48
N GLY A 195 -29.54 -15.42 55.72
CA GLY A 195 -30.12 -16.67 56.22
C GLY A 195 -29.30 -17.36 57.30
N THR A 196 -27.97 -17.33 57.18
CA THR A 196 -27.03 -17.94 58.15
C THR A 196 -26.73 -17.01 59.32
N SER A 197 -26.87 -15.68 59.17
CA SER A 197 -26.74 -14.73 60.27
C SER A 197 -28.06 -14.45 61.03
N ILE A 198 -29.19 -15.00 60.59
CA ILE A 198 -30.44 -15.04 61.36
C ILE A 198 -30.39 -16.10 62.49
N ILE A 199 -29.38 -16.96 62.51
CA ILE A 199 -29.11 -17.86 63.64
C ILE A 199 -27.93 -17.30 64.45
N SER A 200 -28.16 -16.18 65.16
CA SER A 200 -27.28 -15.75 66.25
C SER A 200 -28.03 -14.95 67.33
N ASP A 201 -28.27 -15.67 68.44
CA ASP A 201 -28.42 -15.33 69.86
C ASP A 201 -29.38 -14.28 70.43
N ASP A 202 -29.91 -13.27 69.74
CA ASP A 202 -30.77 -12.26 70.44
C ASP A 202 -32.10 -11.86 69.76
N GLY A 203 -32.47 -12.45 68.62
CA GLY A 203 -33.84 -12.47 68.07
C GLY A 203 -34.59 -11.13 67.87
N THR A 204 -33.94 -9.96 68.04
CA THR A 204 -34.61 -8.66 68.12
C THR A 204 -34.24 -7.73 66.97
N ILE A 205 -35.28 -7.14 66.35
CA ILE A 205 -35.22 -6.24 65.18
C ILE A 205 -34.32 -5.01 65.42
N GLY A 206 -34.13 -4.60 66.69
CA GLY A 206 -33.28 -3.47 67.07
C GLY A 206 -31.77 -3.72 66.89
N GLY A 207 -31.29 -4.95 67.03
CA GLY A 207 -29.89 -5.31 66.77
C GLY A 207 -29.54 -5.21 65.29
N MET A 208 -30.50 -5.56 64.43
CA MET A 208 -30.39 -5.55 62.97
C MET A 208 -30.17 -4.14 62.41
N TYR A 209 -30.88 -3.14 62.95
CA TYR A 209 -30.72 -1.74 62.54
C TYR A 209 -29.38 -1.13 62.93
N ARG A 210 -28.82 -1.54 64.07
CA ARG A 210 -27.50 -1.04 64.52
C ARG A 210 -26.37 -1.67 63.71
N ALA A 211 -26.47 -2.95 63.37
CA ALA A 211 -25.50 -3.63 62.52
C ALA A 211 -25.50 -3.06 61.09
N SER A 212 -26.67 -2.81 60.50
CA SER A 212 -26.78 -2.25 59.15
C SER A 212 -26.24 -0.81 59.07
N LEU A 213 -26.52 0.04 60.07
CA LEU A 213 -25.95 1.39 60.16
C LEU A 213 -24.42 1.40 60.29
N ARG A 214 -23.86 0.41 60.98
CA ARG A 214 -22.40 0.28 61.13
C ARG A 214 -21.73 -0.08 59.80
N VAL A 215 -22.29 -1.04 59.06
CA VAL A 215 -21.75 -1.44 57.75
C VAL A 215 -21.93 -0.34 56.70
N ALA A 216 -23.04 0.41 56.75
CA ALA A 216 -23.28 1.53 55.86
C ALA A 216 -22.26 2.66 56.07
N THR A 217 -21.93 3.00 57.32
CA THR A 217 -20.93 4.05 57.64
C THR A 217 -19.51 3.64 57.22
N GLU A 218 -19.15 2.36 57.38
CA GLU A 218 -17.85 1.83 56.96
C GLU A 218 -17.70 1.81 55.42
N THR A 219 -18.79 1.56 54.70
CA THR A 219 -18.81 1.60 53.23
C THR A 219 -18.71 3.04 52.71
N TYR A 220 -19.40 3.98 53.35
CA TYR A 220 -19.38 5.40 52.97
C TYR A 220 -18.00 6.04 53.18
N THR A 221 -17.33 5.71 54.28
CA THR A 221 -15.97 6.22 54.58
C THR A 221 -14.90 5.65 53.65
N ARG A 222 -15.00 4.38 53.24
CA ARG A 222 -14.14 3.79 52.19
C ARG A 222 -14.40 4.41 50.80
N GLY A 223 -15.65 4.77 50.49
CA GLY A 223 -16.00 5.47 49.25
C GLY A 223 -15.46 6.90 49.20
N ALA A 224 -15.56 7.65 50.30
CA ALA A 224 -15.06 9.04 50.36
C ALA A 224 -13.52 9.12 50.23
N THR A 225 -12.78 8.15 50.79
CA THR A 225 -11.32 8.12 50.73
C THR A 225 -10.78 7.76 49.34
N THR A 226 -11.48 6.90 48.60
CA THR A 226 -11.12 6.56 47.20
C THR A 226 -11.48 7.68 46.23
N ALA A 227 -12.60 8.37 46.42
CA ALA A 227 -12.95 9.56 45.64
C ALA A 227 -11.95 10.72 45.85
N ALA A 228 -11.52 10.97 47.09
CA ALA A 228 -10.51 11.98 47.40
C ALA A 228 -9.14 11.66 46.75
N ARG A 229 -8.76 10.38 46.71
CA ARG A 229 -7.50 9.94 46.08
C ARG A 229 -7.53 10.16 44.55
N ASN A 230 -8.66 9.89 43.91
CA ASN A 230 -8.82 10.12 42.47
C ASN A 230 -8.84 11.61 42.10
N ALA A 231 -9.43 12.47 42.94
CA ALA A 231 -9.40 13.92 42.74
C ALA A 231 -7.97 14.52 42.84
N SER A 232 -7.12 13.94 43.71
CA SER A 232 -5.71 14.36 43.81
C SER A 232 -4.88 13.96 42.57
N LEU A 233 -5.13 12.77 42.02
CA LEU A 233 -4.46 12.27 40.81
C LEU A 233 -4.82 13.11 39.56
N SER A 234 -6.06 13.57 39.44
CA SER A 234 -6.44 14.47 38.34
C SER A 234 -5.74 15.84 38.42
N GLY A 235 -5.53 16.37 39.62
CA GLY A 235 -4.82 17.63 39.82
C GLY A 235 -3.33 17.54 39.46
N ASP A 236 -2.69 16.41 39.75
CA ASP A 236 -1.28 16.18 39.41
C ASP A 236 -1.09 15.98 37.91
N LEU A 237 -2.02 15.30 37.23
CA LEU A 237 -1.99 15.18 35.76
C LEU A 237 -2.14 16.54 35.06
N GLN A 238 -2.99 17.43 35.59
CA GLN A 238 -3.19 18.75 35.01
C GLN A 238 -1.94 19.65 35.17
N ARG A 239 -1.24 19.56 36.30
CA ARG A 239 0.05 20.25 36.50
C ARG A 239 1.14 19.75 35.55
N ILE A 240 1.15 18.46 35.24
CA ILE A 240 2.10 17.88 34.27
C ILE A 240 1.78 18.40 32.86
N ALA A 241 0.50 18.45 32.48
CA ALA A 241 0.06 18.98 31.18
C ALA A 241 0.44 20.47 31.00
N ASP A 242 0.26 21.29 32.04
CA ASP A 242 0.63 22.71 32.00
C ASP A 242 2.16 22.93 31.94
N LYS A 243 2.94 22.05 32.57
CA LYS A 243 4.40 22.11 32.50
C LYS A 243 4.92 21.78 31.09
N TRP A 244 4.31 20.79 30.43
CA TRP A 244 4.64 20.42 29.05
C TRP A 244 4.28 21.53 28.05
N SER A 245 3.10 22.14 28.18
CA SER A 245 2.66 23.20 27.27
C SER A 245 3.55 24.45 27.33
N ASN A 246 4.10 24.76 28.51
CA ASN A 246 5.05 25.86 28.70
C ASN A 246 6.46 25.55 28.18
N LEU A 247 6.87 24.27 28.16
CA LEU A 247 8.13 23.85 27.56
C LEU A 247 8.09 23.95 26.03
N VAL A 248 6.97 23.56 25.42
CA VAL A 248 6.79 23.64 23.95
C VAL A 248 6.69 25.09 23.45
N LYS A 249 6.21 26.03 24.28
CA LYS A 249 6.11 27.45 23.90
C LYS A 249 7.42 28.23 24.00
N ASN A 250 8.44 27.70 24.69
CA ASN A 250 9.69 28.42 24.98
C ASN A 250 10.91 27.90 24.20
N GLU A 251 10.74 27.07 23.17
CA GLU A 251 11.82 26.79 22.22
C GLU A 251 11.99 27.97 21.24
N PRO A 252 13.13 28.68 21.24
CA PRO A 252 13.41 29.64 20.19
C PRO A 252 13.73 28.91 18.89
N ALA A 253 12.99 29.23 17.84
CA ALA A 253 13.21 28.78 16.48
C ALA A 253 14.68 29.04 16.05
N ARG A 254 15.50 27.99 15.99
CA ARG A 254 16.70 27.98 15.15
C ARG A 254 16.24 27.84 13.71
N GLY A 255 16.01 28.98 13.08
CA GLY A 255 15.87 29.08 11.64
C GLY A 255 17.14 28.60 10.96
N ILE A 256 16.99 27.64 10.05
CA ILE A 256 17.99 27.32 9.04
C ILE A 256 17.91 28.45 8.01
N SER A 257 18.76 29.46 8.16
CA SER A 257 19.01 30.45 7.12
C SER A 257 20.01 29.87 6.12
N ASN A 258 19.55 29.62 4.90
CA ASN A 258 20.40 29.39 3.74
C ASN A 258 21.06 30.72 3.35
N GLU A 259 22.35 30.87 3.63
CA GLU A 259 23.19 31.96 3.13
C GLU A 259 24.32 31.33 2.31
N PRO A 260 24.50 31.69 1.02
CA PRO A 260 25.54 31.10 0.18
C PRO A 260 26.92 31.67 0.55
N ASP A 261 27.85 30.76 0.82
CA ASP A 261 29.27 31.02 1.10
C ASP A 261 29.93 31.86 -0.01
N LYS A 262 30.31 33.10 0.32
CA LYS A 262 31.18 33.99 -0.48
C LYS A 262 32.67 33.60 -0.47
N GLN A 263 33.00 32.36 -0.13
CA GLN A 263 34.40 31.91 0.02
C GLN A 263 34.93 31.09 -1.16
N SER A 264 34.09 30.77 -2.16
CA SER A 264 34.52 30.07 -3.38
C SER A 264 35.04 30.97 -4.51
N GLU A 265 34.68 32.26 -4.56
CA GLU A 265 35.11 33.17 -5.64
C GLU A 265 36.55 33.70 -5.48
N ALA A 266 37.11 33.74 -4.27
CA ALA A 266 38.48 34.23 -4.03
C ALA A 266 39.57 33.22 -4.41
N THR A 267 39.22 31.93 -4.55
CA THR A 267 40.19 30.87 -4.91
C THR A 267 40.25 30.67 -6.43
N GLN A 268 39.18 31.02 -7.16
CA GLN A 268 39.10 30.83 -8.61
C GLN A 268 39.76 31.99 -9.40
N GLN A 269 39.72 33.22 -8.89
CA GLN A 269 40.42 34.37 -9.50
C GLN A 269 41.96 34.34 -9.34
N ARG A 270 42.47 33.55 -8.39
CA ARG A 270 43.92 33.37 -8.23
C ARG A 270 44.51 32.32 -9.18
N GLN A 271 43.68 31.43 -9.74
CA GLN A 271 44.12 30.42 -10.71
C GLN A 271 44.09 30.94 -12.15
N GLU A 272 43.21 31.90 -12.48
CA GLU A 272 43.19 32.52 -13.82
C GLU A 272 44.32 33.54 -14.03
N SER A 273 44.82 34.20 -12.99
CA SER A 273 45.94 35.16 -13.12
C SER A 273 47.32 34.52 -13.29
N GLU A 274 47.50 33.24 -12.94
CA GLU A 274 48.76 32.50 -13.17
C GLU A 274 48.82 31.80 -14.55
N GLN A 275 47.70 31.75 -15.29
CA GLN A 275 47.63 31.15 -16.63
C GLN A 275 47.85 32.15 -17.78
N GLU A 276 47.75 33.47 -17.54
CA GLU A 276 48.00 34.51 -18.55
C GLU A 276 49.45 35.06 -18.58
N THR A 277 50.37 34.53 -17.75
CA THR A 277 51.79 34.95 -17.71
C THR A 277 52.81 33.86 -18.06
N ARG A 278 52.42 32.86 -18.86
CA ARG A 278 53.36 31.92 -19.50
C ARG A 278 53.20 31.85 -21.01
#